data_AF-A4VNT3-F1
#
_entry.id   AF-A4VNT3-F1
#
_cell.length_a   1.000
_cell.length_b   1.000
_cell.length_c   1.000
_cell.angle_alpha   90.00
_cell.angle_beta   90.00
_cell.angle_gamma   90.00
#
_symmetry.space_group_name_H-M   'P 1'
#
loop_
_entity.id
_entity.type
_entity.pdbx_description
1 polymer ?
#
loop_
_entity_poly.entity_id
_entity_poly.type
_entity_poly.pdbx_seq_one_letter_code
_entity_poly.pdbx_strand_id
1 'polypeptide(L)'
;MRHLINPPGQWMAVASGPVFHELEILNWQVACDSCGKRLDFEFAVDARLGEAARKPAAQARIAELGWSGQDGQHRCPSCRKEEQL
;
A
#
# COMPACT_ATOMS: atom_id res chain seq x y z
N MET A 1 29.90 -37.61 8.70
CA MET A 1 28.45 -37.38 8.90
C MET A 1 28.06 -36.16 8.07
N ARG A 2 27.18 -36.29 7.07
CA ARG A 2 26.65 -35.15 6.31
C ARG A 2 25.26 -34.86 6.85
N HIS A 3 25.10 -33.81 7.64
CA HIS A 3 23.79 -33.35 8.07
C HIS A 3 23.11 -32.65 6.89
N LEU A 4 21.92 -33.12 6.50
CA LEU A 4 21.08 -32.41 5.55
C LEU A 4 20.57 -31.14 6.24
N ILE A 5 20.87 -29.97 5.67
CA ILE A 5 20.40 -28.67 6.20
C ILE A 5 18.87 -28.54 6.11
N ASN A 6 18.21 -29.29 5.21
CA ASN A 6 16.75 -29.34 5.08
C ASN A 6 16.24 -30.79 5.02
N PRO A 7 15.82 -31.40 6.15
CA PRO A 7 15.06 -32.64 6.15
C PRO A 7 13.74 -32.57 5.36
N PRO A 8 13.27 -33.69 4.78
CA PRO A 8 11.97 -33.74 4.10
C PRO A 8 10.83 -33.43 5.08
N GLY A 9 9.98 -32.47 4.71
CA GLY A 9 8.90 -31.92 5.55
C GLY A 9 9.14 -30.49 6.06
N GLN A 10 10.32 -29.91 5.81
CA GLN A 10 10.64 -28.54 6.19
C GLN A 10 10.24 -27.55 5.08
N TRP A 11 9.21 -26.74 5.35
CA TRP A 11 8.80 -25.65 4.47
C TRP A 11 9.56 -24.38 4.85
N MET A 12 10.05 -23.67 3.84
CA MET A 12 10.70 -22.37 4.02
C MET A 12 9.75 -21.29 3.51
N ALA A 13 9.23 -20.47 4.42
CA ALA A 13 8.51 -19.25 4.06
C ALA A 13 9.54 -18.18 3.69
N VAL A 14 9.50 -17.69 2.45
CA VAL A 14 10.33 -16.57 1.99
C VAL A 14 9.41 -15.38 1.74
N ALA A 15 9.74 -14.22 2.30
CA ALA A 15 9.10 -12.96 1.97
C ALA A 15 10.04 -12.18 1.05
N SER A 16 9.56 -11.83 -0.14
CA SER A 16 10.24 -10.92 -1.06
C SER A 16 9.62 -9.53 -0.90
N GLY A 17 10.44 -8.54 -0.58
CA GLY A 17 10.01 -7.15 -0.41
C GLY A 17 11.08 -6.17 -0.92
N PRO A 18 10.71 -4.90 -1.14
CA PRO A 18 11.67 -3.86 -1.50
C PRO A 18 12.73 -3.70 -0.40
N VAL A 19 13.98 -3.47 -0.80
CA VAL A 19 15.05 -3.10 0.13
C VAL A 19 14.89 -1.62 0.46
N PHE A 20 14.71 -1.32 1.75
CA PHE A 20 14.65 0.05 2.26
C PHE A 20 15.68 0.22 3.40
N HIS A 21 16.09 1.46 3.66
CA HIS A 21 17.01 1.76 4.76
C HIS A 21 16.26 2.09 6.05
N GLU A 22 15.44 3.13 6.00
CA GLU A 22 14.63 3.60 7.11
C GLU A 22 13.24 3.94 6.59
N LEU A 23 12.21 3.43 7.26
CA LEU A 23 10.83 3.72 6.90
C LEU A 23 10.32 4.87 7.75
N GLU A 24 9.84 5.92 7.07
CA GLU A 24 9.03 6.96 7.66
C GLU A 24 7.56 6.52 7.59
N ILE A 25 6.89 6.42 8.74
CA ILE A 25 5.44 6.16 8.80
C ILE A 25 4.72 7.50 8.78
N LEU A 26 3.84 7.69 7.80
CA LEU A 26 3.11 8.92 7.58
C LEU A 26 1.60 8.66 7.63
N ASN A 27 0.88 9.62 8.19
CA ASN A 27 -0.58 9.66 8.19
C ASN A 27 -1.07 10.58 7.07
N TRP A 28 -2.08 10.13 6.32
CA TRP A 28 -2.74 10.95 5.29
C TRP A 28 -4.24 10.76 5.31
N GLN A 29 -4.94 11.79 4.85
CA GLN A 29 -6.39 11.80 4.77
C GLN A 29 -6.82 12.10 3.34
N VAL A 30 -7.76 11.32 2.84
CA VAL A 30 -8.39 11.50 1.53
C VAL A 30 -9.91 11.54 1.68
N ALA A 31 -10.57 12.37 0.87
CA ALA A 31 -12.03 12.43 0.78
C ALA A 31 -12.48 11.85 -0.57
N CYS A 32 -13.58 11.12 -0.57
CA CYS A 32 -14.20 10.65 -1.80
C CYS A 32 -14.92 11.80 -2.50
N ASP A 33 -14.64 12.02 -3.78
CA ASP A 33 -15.25 13.10 -4.57
C ASP A 33 -16.75 12.89 -4.87
N SER A 34 -17.26 11.67 -4.73
CA SER A 34 -18.68 11.34 -4.98
C SER A 34 -19.53 11.46 -3.71
N CYS A 35 -19.16 10.76 -2.64
CA CYS A 35 -19.97 10.67 -1.42
C CYS A 35 -19.40 11.46 -0.22
N GLY A 36 -18.24 12.11 -0.37
CA GLY A 36 -17.59 12.86 0.71
C GLY A 36 -16.99 11.99 1.82
N LYS A 37 -17.05 10.66 1.71
CA LYS A 37 -16.49 9.74 2.70
C LYS A 37 -15.00 10.00 2.88
N ARG A 38 -14.56 10.19 4.13
CA ARG A 38 -13.15 10.37 4.47
C ARG A 38 -12.51 9.04 4.83
N LEU A 39 -11.27 8.86 4.43
CA LEU A 39 -10.38 7.80 4.88
C LEU A 39 -9.14 8.46 5.48
N ASP A 40 -8.85 8.09 6.70
CA ASP A 40 -7.59 8.35 7.38
C ASP A 40 -6.78 7.06 7.36
N PHE A 41 -5.53 7.11 6.91
CA PHE A 41 -4.72 5.91 6.75
C PHE A 41 -3.22 6.18 6.85
N GLU A 42 -2.51 5.12 7.20
CA GLU A 42 -1.06 5.10 7.32
C GLU A 42 -0.40 4.41 6.13
N PHE A 43 0.76 4.94 5.75
CA PHE A 43 1.65 4.36 4.75
C PHE A 43 3.11 4.58 5.15
N ALA A 44 3.98 3.72 4.65
CA ALA A 44 5.42 3.81 4.88
C ALA A 44 6.14 4.19 3.60
N VAL A 45 7.17 5.04 3.71
CA VAL A 45 8.05 5.44 2.60
C VAL A 45 9.51 5.37 3.04
N ASP A 46 10.44 5.07 2.12
CA ASP A 46 11.86 5.18 2.44
C ASP A 46 12.22 6.64 2.69
N ALA A 47 12.72 6.93 3.88
CA ALA A 47 13.06 8.28 4.32
C ALA A 47 14.07 8.98 3.39
N ARG A 48 14.93 8.24 2.68
CA ARG A 48 15.93 8.79 1.75
C ARG A 48 15.32 9.37 0.48
N LEU A 49 14.15 8.89 0.06
CA LEU A 49 13.46 9.41 -1.11
C LEU A 49 12.80 10.78 -0.86
N GLY A 50 12.64 11.15 0.42
CA GLY A 50 12.10 12.42 0.85
C GLY A 50 10.68 12.69 0.36
N GLU A 51 10.32 13.98 0.34
CA GLU A 51 8.94 14.43 0.10
C GLU A 51 8.40 14.04 -1.28
N ALA A 52 9.28 13.92 -2.29
CA ALA A 52 8.90 13.54 -3.65
C ALA A 52 8.27 12.14 -3.74
N ALA A 53 8.63 11.23 -2.83
CA ALA A 53 8.08 9.87 -2.80
C ALA A 53 6.81 9.72 -1.95
N ARG A 54 6.48 10.71 -1.12
CA ARG A 54 5.30 10.64 -0.22
C ARG A 54 4.01 10.51 -1.00
N LYS A 55 3.77 11.40 -1.98
CA LYS A 55 2.53 11.39 -2.78
C LYS A 55 2.36 10.09 -3.59
N PRO A 56 3.38 9.60 -4.35
CA PRO A 56 3.29 8.31 -5.02
C PRO A 56 3.05 7.13 -4.07
N ALA A 57 3.75 7.07 -2.93
CA ALA A 57 3.59 5.99 -1.96
C ALA A 57 2.18 5.97 -1.36
N ALA A 58 1.65 7.15 -1.05
CA ALA A 58 0.33 7.28 -0.48
C ALA A 58 -0.78 7.00 -1.51
N GLN A 59 -0.56 7.34 -2.79
CA GLN A 59 -1.42 6.92 -3.89
C GLN A 59 -1.42 5.39 -4.10
N ALA A 60 -0.26 4.75 -4.02
CA ALA A 60 -0.17 3.29 -4.06
C ALA A 60 -0.94 2.66 -2.90
N ARG A 61 -0.79 3.21 -1.69
CA ARG A 61 -1.49 2.71 -0.50
C ARG A 61 -3.00 2.78 -0.62
N ILE A 62 -3.59 3.90 -1.08
CA ILE A 62 -5.05 3.96 -1.25
C ILE A 62 -5.55 3.00 -2.33
N ALA A 63 -4.75 2.74 -3.36
CA ALA A 63 -5.08 1.75 -4.39
C ALA A 63 -5.13 0.33 -3.80
N GLU A 64 -4.19 -0.04 -2.92
CA GLU A 64 -4.23 -1.30 -2.15
C GLU A 64 -5.48 -1.41 -1.26
N LEU A 65 -5.91 -0.29 -0.66
CA LEU A 65 -7.13 -0.19 0.13
C LEU A 65 -8.41 -0.20 -0.73
N GLY A 66 -8.29 -0.37 -2.04
CA GLY A 66 -9.40 -0.52 -2.97
C GLY A 66 -10.02 0.80 -3.43
N TRP A 67 -9.39 1.95 -3.14
CA TRP A 67 -9.79 3.23 -3.73
C TRP A 67 -9.31 3.31 -5.17
N SER A 68 -9.99 4.10 -5.99
CA SER A 68 -9.52 4.42 -7.36
C SER A 68 -9.16 5.88 -7.47
N GLY A 69 -8.02 6.13 -8.11
CA GLY A 69 -7.59 7.44 -8.58
C GLY A 69 -7.78 7.51 -10.10
N GLN A 70 -8.81 8.18 -10.61
CA GLN A 70 -8.93 8.47 -12.05
C GLN A 70 -8.89 9.98 -12.24
N ASP A 71 -7.98 10.45 -13.09
CA ASP A 71 -7.84 11.87 -13.47
C ASP A 71 -7.75 12.85 -12.28
N GLY A 72 -7.12 12.41 -11.19
CA GLY A 72 -6.97 13.20 -9.96
C GLY A 72 -8.15 13.15 -9.00
N GLN A 73 -9.23 12.42 -9.33
CA GLN A 73 -10.35 12.15 -8.43
C GLN A 73 -10.10 10.89 -7.60
N HIS A 74 -10.44 10.95 -6.32
CA HIS A 74 -10.42 9.84 -5.39
C HIS A 74 -11.83 9.29 -5.17
N ARG A 75 -12.04 8.02 -5.53
CA ARG A 75 -13.31 7.32 -5.32
C ARG A 75 -13.14 6.17 -4.35
N CYS A 76 -14.06 6.10 -3.37
CA CYS A 76 -14.08 5.02 -2.40
C CYS A 76 -14.59 3.71 -3.04
N PRO A 77 -14.30 2.55 -2.42
CA PRO A 77 -14.69 1.25 -2.98
C PRO A 77 -16.20 1.07 -3.21
N SER A 78 -17.04 1.78 -2.45
CA SER A 78 -18.50 1.75 -2.61
C SER A 78 -18.94 2.46 -3.89
N CYS A 79 -18.55 3.73 -4.06
CA CYS A 79 -18.90 4.52 -5.25
C CYS A 79 -18.30 3.93 -6.53
N ARG A 80 -17.13 3.29 -6.45
CA ARG A 80 -16.53 2.59 -7.59
C ARG A 80 -17.38 1.41 -8.07
N LYS A 81 -18.02 0.68 -7.14
CA LYS A 81 -18.88 -0.46 -7.49
C LYS A 81 -20.20 0.00 -8.09
N GLU A 82 -20.74 1.12 -7.62
CA GLU A 82 -21.98 1.71 -8.13
C GLU A 82 -21.84 2.19 -9.59
N GLU A 83 -20.68 2.70 -9.98
CA GLU A 83 -20.41 3.15 -11.36
C GLU A 83 -20.23 2.01 -12.38
N GLN A 84 -20.00 0.78 -11.90
CA GLN A 84 -19.83 -0.41 -12.75
C GLN A 84 -21.14 -1.16 -13.04
N LEU A 85 -22.26 -0.67 -12.50
CA LEU A 85 -23.61 -1.24 -12.61
C LEU A 85 -24.47 -0.42 -13.58
#